data_AF-A0A0L7K5R1-F1
#
_entry.id   AF-A0A0L7K5R1-F1
#
_cell.length_a   1.000
_cell.length_b   1.000
_cell.length_c   1.000
_cell.angle_alpha   90.00
_cell.angle_beta   90.00
_cell.angle_gamma   90.00
#
_symmetry.space_group_name_H-M   'P 1'
#
loop_
_entity.id
_entity.type
_entity.pdbx_description
1 polymer ?
#
loop_
_entity_poly.entity_id
_entity_poly.type
_entity_poly.pdbx_seq_one_letter_code
_entity_poly.pdbx_strand_id
1 'polypeptide(L)'
;MATKSPYDKDALREILSDADYRTIDDGGSLLLPSNEIFHIISEKMAEKGSLITPKHVYTIINKNRAGIEDMIVKVFDIPRASSKHL
;
A
#
# COMPACT_ATOMS: atom_id res chain seq x y z
N MET A 1 -10.63 13.35 -21.83
CA MET A 1 -11.48 12.74 -20.78
C MET A 1 -10.55 12.09 -19.78
N ALA A 2 -10.48 12.61 -18.54
CA ALA A 2 -9.65 11.98 -17.51
C ALA A 2 -10.26 10.60 -17.21
N THR A 3 -9.50 9.53 -17.47
CA THR A 3 -9.88 8.19 -17.06
C THR A 3 -10.03 8.21 -15.55
N LYS A 4 -11.28 8.18 -15.05
CA LYS A 4 -11.53 8.02 -13.61
C LYS A 4 -10.80 6.76 -13.18
N SER A 5 -9.90 6.89 -12.19
CA SER A 5 -9.26 5.72 -11.62
C SER A 5 -10.35 4.77 -11.12
N PRO A 6 -10.17 3.44 -11.28
CA PRO A 6 -11.18 2.46 -10.88
C PRO A 6 -11.34 2.35 -9.36
N TYR A 7 -10.61 3.16 -8.60
CA TYR A 7 -10.62 3.25 -7.15
C TYR A 7 -10.32 4.69 -6.71
N ASP A 8 -10.75 5.01 -5.51
CA ASP A 8 -10.41 6.26 -4.83
C ASP A 8 -8.98 6.20 -4.29
N LYS A 9 -8.10 7.05 -4.82
CA LYS A 9 -6.68 7.08 -4.43
C LYS A 9 -6.48 7.70 -3.06
N ASP A 10 -7.31 8.66 -2.68
CA ASP A 10 -7.20 9.35 -1.40
C ASP A 10 -7.64 8.42 -0.27
N ALA A 11 -8.73 7.67 -0.49
CA ALA A 11 -9.17 6.61 0.41
C ALA A 11 -8.09 5.53 0.63
N LEU A 12 -7.44 5.07 -0.45
CA LEU A 12 -6.36 4.09 -0.35
C LEU A 12 -5.17 4.65 0.44
N ARG A 13 -4.83 5.91 0.21
CA ARG A 13 -3.72 6.58 0.89
C ARG A 13 -4.00 6.74 2.39
N GLU A 14 -5.22 7.11 2.75
CA GLU A 14 -5.69 7.20 4.14
C GLU A 14 -5.51 5.85 4.85
N ILE A 15 -5.99 4.75 4.24
CA ILE A 15 -5.85 3.40 4.79
C ILE A 15 -4.37 3.02 4.95
N LEU A 16 -3.54 3.24 3.92
CA LEU A 16 -2.11 2.90 3.98
C LEU A 16 -1.29 3.76 4.95
N SER A 17 -1.85 4.86 5.45
CA SER A 17 -1.22 5.71 6.46
C SER A 17 -1.55 5.26 7.89
N ASP A 18 -2.47 4.32 8.05
CA ASP A 18 -2.80 3.70 9.33
C ASP A 18 -1.77 2.62 9.68
N ALA A 19 -1.35 2.59 10.95
CA ALA A 19 -0.38 1.63 11.44
C ALA A 19 -0.87 0.17 11.32
N ASP A 20 -2.17 -0.05 11.41
CA ASP A 20 -2.76 -1.38 11.38
C ASP A 20 -2.80 -1.99 9.96
N TYR A 21 -2.57 -1.18 8.91
CA TYR A 21 -2.60 -1.62 7.50
C TYR A 21 -1.23 -1.60 6.83
N ARG A 22 -0.19 -1.91 7.60
CA ARG A 22 1.20 -1.96 7.14
C ARG A 22 1.39 -3.01 6.04
N THR A 23 1.75 -2.56 4.84
CA THR A 23 1.99 -3.45 3.68
C THR A 23 3.45 -3.81 3.46
N ILE A 24 4.38 -3.30 4.28
CA ILE A 24 5.82 -3.60 4.20
C ILE A 24 6.31 -4.25 5.50
N ASP A 25 7.35 -5.08 5.42
CA ASP A 25 8.01 -5.66 6.58
C ASP A 25 9.02 -4.70 7.25
N ASP A 26 9.70 -5.17 8.31
CA ASP A 26 10.70 -4.41 9.06
C ASP A 26 11.96 -4.06 8.25
N GLY A 27 12.17 -4.76 7.12
CA GLY A 27 13.22 -4.45 6.16
C GLY A 27 12.79 -3.44 5.09
N GLY A 28 11.55 -2.93 5.14
CA GLY A 28 11.00 -2.05 4.12
C GLY A 28 10.59 -2.77 2.83
N SER A 29 10.53 -4.11 2.84
CA SER A 29 10.10 -4.89 1.67
C SER A 29 8.59 -5.09 1.68
N LEU A 30 7.97 -5.00 0.49
CA LEU A 30 6.53 -5.25 0.34
C LEU A 30 6.19 -6.68 0.74
N LEU A 31 5.14 -6.84 1.55
CA LEU A 31 4.61 -8.14 1.93
C LEU A 31 4.10 -8.91 0.71
N LEU A 32 4.11 -10.23 0.79
CA LEU A 32 3.61 -11.11 -0.26
C LEU A 32 2.11 -10.84 -0.53
N PRO A 33 1.64 -10.95 -1.79
CA PRO A 33 0.25 -10.67 -2.14
C PRO A 33 -0.78 -11.59 -1.44
N SER A 34 -0.33 -12.72 -0.90
CA SER A 34 -1.15 -13.65 -0.11
C SER A 34 -1.29 -13.23 1.36
N ASN A 35 -0.61 -12.16 1.79
CA ASN A 35 -0.73 -11.65 3.15
C ASN A 35 -2.15 -11.10 3.38
N GLU A 36 -2.72 -11.45 4.54
CA GLU A 36 -4.07 -11.07 4.95
C GLU A 36 -4.30 -9.56 4.92
N ILE A 37 -3.25 -8.75 5.12
CA ILE A 37 -3.37 -7.29 5.08
C ILE A 37 -3.94 -6.77 3.76
N PHE A 38 -3.61 -7.40 2.63
CA PHE A 38 -4.15 -7.01 1.33
C PHE A 38 -5.64 -7.32 1.21
N HIS A 39 -6.12 -8.37 1.90
CA HIS A 39 -7.54 -8.66 2.01
C HIS A 39 -8.25 -7.59 2.83
N ILE A 40 -7.73 -7.29 4.02
CA ILE A 40 -8.32 -6.27 4.92
C ILE A 40 -8.40 -4.90 4.23
N ILE A 41 -7.33 -4.48 3.54
CA ILE A 41 -7.32 -3.22 2.78
C ILE A 41 -8.36 -3.23 1.66
N SER A 42 -8.53 -4.36 0.97
CA SER A 42 -9.52 -4.48 -0.09
C SER A 42 -10.97 -4.38 0.45
N GLU A 43 -11.24 -4.93 1.63
CA GLU A 43 -12.54 -4.83 2.30
C GLU A 43 -12.81 -3.39 2.76
N LYS A 44 -11.84 -2.73 3.40
CA LYS A 44 -11.92 -1.30 3.77
C LYS A 44 -12.18 -0.40 2.58
N MET A 45 -11.56 -0.71 1.44
CA MET A 45 -11.80 0.01 0.19
C MET A 45 -13.21 -0.23 -0.34
N ALA A 46 -13.72 -1.46 -0.24
CA ALA A 46 -15.09 -1.78 -0.62
C ALA A 46 -16.12 -1.05 0.25
N GLU A 47 -15.88 -0.92 1.56
CA GLU A 47 -16.70 -0.11 2.49
C GLU A 47 -16.75 1.37 2.07
N LYS A 48 -15.65 1.90 1.50
CA LYS A 48 -15.56 3.25 0.94
C LYS A 48 -16.08 3.34 -0.52
N GLY A 49 -16.70 2.29 -1.05
CA GLY A 49 -17.27 2.25 -2.40
C GLY A 49 -16.28 1.95 -3.54
N SER A 50 -15.04 1.58 -3.21
CA SER A 50 -14.00 1.21 -4.16
C SER A 50 -13.82 -0.31 -4.24
N LEU A 51 -14.38 -0.93 -5.28
CA LEU A 51 -14.33 -2.38 -5.47
C LEU A 51 -13.01 -2.83 -6.10
N ILE A 52 -11.96 -2.91 -5.29
CA ILE A 52 -10.66 -3.48 -5.69
C ILE A 52 -10.41 -4.82 -4.98
N THR A 53 -9.68 -5.71 -5.65
CA THR A 53 -9.32 -7.01 -5.08
C THR A 53 -8.01 -6.89 -4.29
N PRO A 54 -7.68 -7.85 -3.40
CA PRO A 54 -6.39 -7.88 -2.72
C PRO A 54 -5.21 -7.81 -3.71
N LYS A 55 -5.34 -8.53 -4.84
CA LYS A 55 -4.36 -8.51 -5.94
C LYS A 55 -4.23 -7.13 -6.58
N HIS A 56 -5.32 -6.37 -6.71
CA HIS A 56 -5.28 -4.99 -7.20
C HIS A 56 -4.52 -4.10 -6.21
N VAL A 57 -4.79 -4.19 -4.91
CA VAL A 57 -4.08 -3.44 -3.87
C VAL A 57 -2.57 -3.68 -3.97
N TYR A 58 -2.16 -4.96 -3.97
CA TYR A 58 -0.76 -5.34 -4.14
C TYR A 58 -0.17 -4.75 -5.42
N THR A 59 -0.88 -4.86 -6.56
CA THR A 59 -0.40 -4.35 -7.85
C THR A 59 -0.24 -2.83 -7.85
N ILE A 60 -1.17 -2.11 -7.22
CA ILE A 60 -1.12 -0.64 -7.10
C ILE A 60 0.09 -0.23 -6.29
N ILE A 61 0.30 -0.87 -5.14
CA ILE A 61 1.43 -0.57 -4.25
C ILE A 61 2.74 -0.91 -4.94
N ASN A 62 2.85 -2.09 -5.54
CA ASN A 62 4.06 -2.52 -6.24
C ASN A 62 4.39 -1.64 -7.45
N LYS A 63 3.39 -1.12 -8.18
CA LYS A 63 3.62 -0.19 -9.31
C LYS A 63 4.00 1.22 -8.85
N ASN A 64 3.54 1.65 -7.68
CA ASN A 64 3.86 2.96 -7.10
C ASN A 64 4.86 2.84 -5.95
N ARG A 65 5.69 1.79 -5.98
CA ARG A 65 6.52 1.35 -4.86
C ARG A 65 7.35 2.48 -4.28
N ALA A 66 8.07 3.24 -5.10
CA ALA A 66 8.90 4.34 -4.60
C ALA A 66 8.13 5.40 -3.78
N GLY A 67 6.91 5.75 -4.21
CA GLY A 67 6.11 6.78 -3.54
C GLY A 67 5.38 6.27 -2.29
N ILE A 68 4.88 5.03 -2.35
CA ILE A 68 4.17 4.42 -1.23
C ILE A 68 5.14 3.89 -0.17
N GLU A 69 6.27 3.31 -0.58
CA GLU A 69 7.33 2.88 0.32
C GLU A 69 7.92 4.07 1.09
N ASP A 70 8.18 5.22 0.45
CA ASP A 70 8.64 6.42 1.15
C ASP A 70 7.62 6.93 2.19
N MET A 71 6.33 6.90 1.84
CA MET A 71 5.25 7.29 2.74
C MET A 71 5.13 6.34 3.94
N ILE A 72 5.09 5.03 3.69
CA ILE A 72 4.94 4.02 4.73
C ILE A 72 6.21 4.00 5.60
N VAL A 73 7.42 3.98 5.04
CA VAL A 73 8.66 4.03 5.82
C VAL A 73 8.71 5.24 6.77
N LYS A 74 8.24 6.42 6.32
CA LYS A 74 8.14 7.62 7.18
C LYS A 74 7.08 7.50 8.27
N VAL A 75 5.92 6.94 7.96
CA VAL A 75 4.83 6.75 8.93
C VAL A 75 5.23 5.76 10.03
N PHE A 76 5.93 4.70 9.63
CA PHE A 76 6.27 3.57 10.51
C PHE A 76 7.66 3.67 11.14
N ASP A 77 8.39 4.78 10.91
CA ASP A 77 9.78 5.00 11.36
C ASP A 77 10.69 3.79 11.11
N ILE A 78 10.51 3.13 9.95
CA ILE A 78 11.27 1.94 9.61
C ILE A 78 12.67 2.39 9.23
N PRO A 79 13.73 1.87 9.88
CA PRO A 79 15.09 2.21 9.49
C PRO A 79 15.28 1.78 8.04
N ARG A 80 15.44 2.73 7.12
CA ARG A 80 15.82 2.41 5.74
C ARG A 80 17.10 1.60 5.83
N ALA A 81 17.00 0.30 5.54
CA ALA A 81 18.18 -0.50 5.28
C ALA A 81 18.90 0.22 4.15
N SER A 82 20.03 0.84 4.47
CA SER A 82 20.75 1.68 3.53
C SER A 82 21.04 0.83 2.31
N SER A 83 20.34 1.09 1.20
CA SER A 83 20.72 0.58 -0.11
C SER A 83 22.13 1.08 -0.35
N LYS A 84 23.11 0.23 -0.04
CA LYS A 84 24.49 0.41 -0.48
C LYS A 84 24.40 0.56 -1.99
N HIS A 85 24.61 1.79 -2.46
CA HIS A 85 25.09 2.02 -3.82
C HIS A 85 26.34 1.17 -3.99
N LEU A 86 26.26 0.17 -4.86
CA LEU A 86 27.40 -0.47 -5.52
C LEU A 86 27.26 -0.17 -7.01
#